data_AF-A2ES02-F1
#
_entry.id   AF-A2ES02-F1
#
_cell.length_a   1.000
_cell.length_b   1.000
_cell.length_c   1.000
_cell.angle_alpha   90.00
_cell.angle_beta   90.00
_cell.angle_gamma   90.00
#
_symmetry.space_group_name_H-M   'P 1'
#
loop_
_entity.id
_entity.type
_entity.pdbx_description
1 polymer ?
#
loop_
_entity_poly.entity_id
_entity_poly.type
_entity_poly.pdbx_seq_one_letter_code
_entity_poly.pdbx_strand_id
1 'polypeptide(L)'
;MSATNVQLVKYSANGVTVELLGKPGMVTKYREDQCSLKEALIDDTVWANSSKGEVAAQADLAKLGCSGQALLELIMKKGKYSLTAQEKREIVEKLHNQVVNFIHENFIEPSSRTPHPVVRIENALKEVKYNLDTEKSAEANARAIIPKLMTIIRLEESIIEGQVAVPNAKLGPVVGLIYSFCTVRKEEYGPENAYFQVTITPGKFDDFNNQISKASGGQAVFSIAGAAASGEKVGEKENKKVVKKGGKGGHGGKGKK
;
A
#
# COMPACT_ATOMS: atom_id res chain seq x y z
N MET A 1 -7.95 -48.59 5.53
CA MET A 1 -7.25 -47.55 4.76
C MET A 1 -7.40 -46.26 5.53
N SER A 2 -6.35 -45.84 6.23
CA SER A 2 -6.36 -44.60 7.04
C SER A 2 -6.77 -43.44 6.15
N ALA A 3 -7.69 -42.58 6.60
CA ALA A 3 -8.07 -41.37 5.88
C ALA A 3 -6.88 -40.42 5.88
N THR A 4 -5.96 -40.63 4.93
CA THR A 4 -4.82 -39.76 4.70
C THR A 4 -5.38 -38.37 4.41
N ASN A 5 -4.96 -37.38 5.18
CA ASN A 5 -5.29 -35.98 4.91
C ASN A 5 -4.69 -35.64 3.54
N VAL A 6 -5.53 -35.57 2.51
CA VAL A 6 -5.14 -35.32 1.12
C VAL A 6 -5.91 -34.13 0.58
N GLN A 7 -5.31 -33.41 -0.36
CA GLN A 7 -5.94 -32.28 -1.05
C GLN A 7 -6.23 -32.69 -2.50
N LEU A 8 -7.52 -32.82 -2.82
CA LEU A 8 -7.98 -33.24 -4.13
C LEU A 8 -7.91 -32.06 -5.11
N VAL A 9 -7.22 -32.26 -6.23
CA VAL A 9 -7.17 -31.31 -7.35
C VAL A 9 -7.94 -31.90 -8.52
N LYS A 10 -9.07 -31.27 -8.87
CA LYS A 10 -9.96 -31.75 -9.93
C LYS A 10 -9.84 -30.89 -11.17
N TYR A 11 -9.63 -31.51 -12.33
CA TYR A 11 -9.54 -30.82 -13.62
C TYR A 11 -10.52 -31.43 -14.62
N SER A 12 -11.22 -30.58 -15.37
CA SER A 12 -12.20 -31.00 -16.36
C SER A 12 -11.96 -30.26 -17.67
N ALA A 13 -11.77 -30.99 -18.76
CA ALA A 13 -11.64 -30.45 -20.11
C ALA A 13 -12.07 -31.51 -21.14
N ASN A 14 -12.61 -31.08 -22.29
CA ASN A 14 -13.00 -31.97 -23.40
C ASN A 14 -13.92 -33.15 -22.98
N GLY A 15 -14.83 -32.90 -22.04
CA GLY A 15 -15.75 -33.92 -21.51
C GLY A 15 -15.10 -34.94 -20.56
N VAL A 16 -13.80 -34.85 -20.30
CA VAL A 16 -13.07 -35.70 -19.37
C VAL A 16 -12.85 -34.98 -18.06
N THR A 17 -12.98 -35.68 -16.95
CA THR A 17 -12.69 -35.19 -15.61
C THR A 17 -11.68 -36.11 -14.95
N VAL A 18 -10.63 -35.51 -14.40
CA VAL A 18 -9.54 -36.21 -13.72
C VAL A 18 -9.19 -35.55 -12.40
N GLU A 19 -8.55 -36.32 -11.54
CA GLU A 19 -8.20 -35.97 -10.17
C GLU A 19 -6.73 -36.28 -9.89
N LEU A 20 -6.07 -35.38 -9.16
CA LEU A 20 -4.76 -35.60 -8.55
C LEU A 20 -4.86 -35.49 -7.03
N LEU A 21 -4.03 -36.28 -6.34
CA LEU A 21 -3.91 -36.25 -4.90
C LEU A 21 -2.66 -35.47 -4.50
N GLY A 22 -2.87 -34.26 -4.01
CA GLY A 22 -1.83 -33.42 -3.43
C GLY A 22 -1.71 -33.62 -1.92
N LYS A 23 -0.52 -33.34 -1.38
CA LYS A 23 -0.33 -33.18 0.06
C LYS A 23 -1.04 -31.90 0.53
N PRO A 24 -1.69 -31.90 1.70
CA PRO A 24 -2.37 -30.72 2.25
C PRO A 24 -1.46 -29.50 2.33
N GLY A 25 -1.91 -28.35 1.82
CA GLY A 25 -1.14 -27.11 1.85
C GLY A 25 -0.12 -26.96 0.71
N MET A 26 0.29 -28.07 0.08
CA MET A 26 1.36 -28.04 -0.91
C MET A 26 0.85 -27.68 -2.31
N VAL A 27 -0.46 -27.85 -2.57
CA VAL A 27 -1.06 -27.44 -3.85
C VAL A 27 -0.98 -25.92 -4.02
N THR A 28 -1.29 -25.14 -2.98
CA THR A 28 -1.14 -23.68 -3.02
C THR A 28 0.31 -23.27 -3.19
N LYS A 29 1.23 -23.85 -2.40
CA LYS A 29 2.67 -23.57 -2.50
C LYS A 29 3.23 -23.86 -3.89
N TYR A 30 2.80 -24.95 -4.53
CA TYR A 30 3.19 -25.27 -5.90
C TYR A 30 2.72 -24.20 -6.89
N ARG A 31 1.50 -23.67 -6.73
CA ARG A 31 0.99 -22.58 -7.61
C ARG A 31 1.68 -21.24 -7.40
N GLU A 32 2.23 -21.03 -6.21
CA GLU A 32 3.04 -19.87 -5.87
C GLU A 32 4.53 -20.09 -6.19
N ASP A 33 4.87 -21.16 -6.92
CA ASP A 33 6.24 -21.54 -7.30
C ASP A 33 7.19 -21.72 -6.08
N GLN A 34 6.65 -22.08 -4.92
CA GLN A 34 7.40 -22.28 -3.67
C GLN A 34 7.85 -23.73 -3.43
N CYS A 35 7.34 -24.69 -4.21
CA CYS A 35 7.79 -26.08 -4.15
C CYS A 35 7.70 -26.76 -5.51
N SER A 36 8.41 -27.89 -5.64
CA SER A 36 8.37 -28.73 -6.83
C SER A 36 7.08 -29.57 -6.91
N LEU A 37 6.79 -30.08 -8.12
CA LEU A 37 5.64 -30.96 -8.35
C LEU A 37 5.68 -32.22 -7.46
N LYS A 38 6.87 -32.83 -7.33
CA LYS A 38 7.11 -34.04 -6.52
C LYS A 38 6.90 -33.80 -5.02
N GLU A 39 7.22 -32.60 -4.55
CA GLU A 39 6.94 -32.23 -3.16
C GLU A 39 5.45 -32.05 -2.91
N ALA A 40 4.73 -31.53 -3.90
CA ALA A 40 3.30 -31.24 -3.81
C ALA A 40 2.39 -32.46 -3.96
N LEU A 41 2.74 -33.40 -4.84
CA LEU A 41 1.95 -34.61 -5.07
C LEU A 41 2.21 -35.69 -4.01
N ILE A 42 1.21 -36.54 -3.80
CA ILE A 42 1.36 -37.79 -3.04
C ILE A 42 1.99 -38.84 -3.95
N ASP A 43 1.46 -38.97 -5.16
CA ASP A 43 1.98 -39.81 -6.24
C ASP A 43 1.61 -39.21 -7.61
N ASP A 44 2.18 -39.79 -8.67
CA ASP A 44 2.00 -39.33 -10.05
C ASP A 44 0.75 -39.93 -10.73
N THR A 45 -0.16 -40.57 -9.96
CA THR A 45 -1.34 -41.26 -10.50
C THR A 45 -2.43 -40.26 -10.83
N VAL A 46 -2.91 -40.31 -12.07
CA VAL A 46 -4.10 -39.55 -12.51
C VAL A 46 -5.34 -40.40 -12.31
N TRP A 47 -6.25 -39.95 -11.44
CA TRP A 47 -7.46 -40.68 -11.08
C TRP A 47 -8.65 -40.20 -11.92
N ALA A 48 -9.53 -41.12 -12.32
CA ALA A 48 -10.88 -40.77 -12.76
C ALA A 48 -11.77 -40.49 -11.53
N ASN A 49 -11.58 -41.28 -10.47
CA ASN A 49 -12.22 -41.08 -9.17
C ASN A 49 -11.33 -41.65 -8.06
N SER A 50 -10.62 -40.76 -7.36
CA SER A 50 -9.69 -41.12 -6.28
C SER A 50 -10.40 -41.77 -5.09
N SER A 51 -11.63 -41.35 -4.78
CA SER A 51 -12.42 -41.89 -3.67
C SER A 51 -12.89 -43.33 -3.91
N LYS A 52 -13.00 -43.73 -5.18
CA LYS A 52 -13.34 -45.10 -5.60
C LYS A 52 -12.12 -45.93 -6.01
N GLY A 53 -10.93 -45.34 -6.03
CA GLY A 53 -9.72 -46.01 -6.53
C GLY A 53 -9.72 -46.23 -8.05
N GLU A 54 -10.47 -45.43 -8.81
CA GLU A 54 -10.57 -45.55 -10.27
C GLU A 54 -9.48 -44.71 -10.95
N VAL A 55 -8.54 -45.37 -11.62
CA VAL A 55 -7.46 -44.72 -12.40
C VAL A 55 -8.00 -44.28 -13.76
N ALA A 56 -7.58 -43.10 -14.23
CA ALA A 56 -8.01 -42.58 -15.52
C ALA A 56 -7.48 -43.43 -16.68
N ALA A 57 -8.36 -43.77 -17.63
CA ALA A 57 -7.98 -44.54 -18.80
C ALA A 57 -7.12 -43.71 -19.75
N GLN A 58 -6.12 -44.34 -20.39
CA GLN A 58 -5.20 -43.64 -21.32
C GLN A 58 -5.94 -42.95 -22.48
N ALA A 59 -7.03 -43.54 -22.96
CA ALA A 59 -7.87 -42.97 -24.01
C ALA A 59 -8.54 -41.65 -23.57
N ASP A 60 -8.87 -41.50 -22.28
CA ASP A 60 -9.43 -40.26 -21.74
C ASP A 60 -8.35 -39.22 -21.47
N LEU A 61 -7.18 -39.64 -20.98
CA LEU A 61 -6.03 -38.75 -20.82
C LEU A 61 -5.58 -38.13 -22.15
N ALA A 62 -5.62 -38.90 -23.24
CA ALA A 62 -5.28 -38.42 -24.58
C ALA A 62 -6.17 -37.26 -25.04
N LYS A 63 -7.44 -37.19 -24.59
CA LYS A 63 -8.36 -36.09 -24.90
C LYS A 63 -7.96 -34.77 -24.25
N LEU A 64 -7.10 -34.79 -23.22
CA LEU A 64 -6.61 -33.59 -22.54
C LEU A 64 -5.44 -32.91 -23.28
N GLY A 65 -4.94 -33.52 -24.37
CA GLY A 65 -3.95 -32.92 -25.26
C GLY A 65 -2.51 -32.89 -24.74
N CYS A 66 -2.23 -33.49 -23.58
CA CYS A 66 -0.90 -33.62 -22.99
C CYS A 66 -0.78 -34.94 -22.21
N SER A 67 0.45 -35.35 -21.90
CA SER A 67 0.73 -36.62 -21.20
C SER A 67 1.95 -36.52 -20.28
N GLY A 68 2.14 -37.51 -19.42
CA GLY A 68 3.27 -37.58 -18.49
C GLY A 68 3.32 -36.39 -17.54
N GLN A 69 4.54 -35.88 -17.30
CA GLN A 69 4.77 -34.76 -16.39
C GLN A 69 4.00 -33.49 -16.79
N ALA A 70 3.93 -33.17 -18.09
CA ALA A 70 3.22 -31.99 -18.57
C ALA A 70 1.72 -32.00 -18.21
N LEU A 71 1.10 -33.18 -18.18
CA LEU A 71 -0.29 -33.34 -17.76
C LEU A 71 -0.45 -33.08 -16.25
N LEU A 72 0.46 -33.59 -15.43
CA LEU A 72 0.43 -33.37 -13.98
C LEU A 72 0.56 -31.87 -13.64
N GLU A 73 1.49 -31.18 -14.29
CA GLU A 73 1.68 -29.74 -14.14
C GLU A 73 0.44 -28.96 -14.59
N LEU A 74 -0.18 -29.36 -15.72
CA LEU A 74 -1.41 -28.75 -16.20
C LEU A 74 -2.53 -28.86 -15.15
N ILE A 75 -2.77 -30.06 -14.61
CA ILE A 75 -3.83 -30.30 -13.62
C ILE A 75 -3.52 -29.55 -12.33
N MET A 76 -2.28 -29.57 -11.84
CA MET A 76 -1.89 -28.88 -10.63
C MET A 76 -2.04 -27.35 -10.75
N LYS A 77 -1.71 -26.77 -11.91
CA LYS A 77 -1.83 -25.32 -12.15
C LYS A 77 -3.27 -24.87 -12.45
N LYS A 78 -4.03 -25.63 -13.26
CA LYS A 78 -5.36 -25.21 -13.76
C LYS A 78 -6.55 -25.89 -13.08
N GLY A 79 -6.33 -26.93 -12.30
CA GLY A 79 -7.39 -27.65 -11.59
C GLY A 79 -8.10 -26.79 -10.53
N LYS A 80 -9.24 -27.25 -10.05
CA LYS A 80 -9.92 -26.70 -8.88
C LYS A 80 -9.55 -27.53 -7.66
N TYR A 81 -9.23 -26.88 -6.56
CA TYR A 81 -8.95 -27.51 -5.28
C TYR A 81 -9.56 -26.67 -4.17
N SER A 82 -9.88 -27.31 -3.04
CA SER A 82 -10.38 -26.61 -1.86
C SER A 82 -9.24 -26.36 -0.88
N LEU A 83 -9.21 -25.17 -0.29
CA LEU A 83 -8.29 -24.85 0.80
C LEU A 83 -8.62 -25.69 2.04
N THR A 84 -7.59 -26.21 2.68
CA THR A 84 -7.62 -26.86 3.98
C THR A 84 -8.01 -25.86 5.07
N ALA A 85 -8.45 -26.37 6.23
CA ALA A 85 -8.75 -25.53 7.38
C ALA A 85 -7.53 -24.73 7.86
N GLN A 86 -6.33 -25.29 7.73
CA GLN A 86 -5.09 -24.63 8.11
C GLN A 86 -4.76 -23.47 7.16
N GLU A 87 -4.83 -23.66 5.84
CA GLU A 87 -4.62 -22.59 4.85
C GLU A 87 -5.61 -21.44 5.04
N LYS A 88 -6.89 -21.76 5.28
CA LYS A 88 -7.91 -20.73 5.56
C LYS A 88 -7.56 -19.90 6.80
N ARG A 89 -7.04 -20.53 7.86
CA ARG A 89 -6.61 -19.83 9.08
C ARG A 89 -5.42 -18.93 8.80
N GLU A 90 -4.42 -19.42 8.07
CA GLU A 90 -3.21 -18.66 7.72
C GLU A 90 -3.55 -17.42 6.87
N ILE A 91 -4.49 -17.54 5.92
CA ILE A 91 -4.98 -16.40 5.13
C ILE A 91 -5.63 -15.35 6.05
N VAL A 92 -6.50 -15.77 6.96
CA VAL A 92 -7.19 -14.86 7.89
C VAL A 92 -6.19 -14.21 8.85
N GLU A 93 -5.21 -14.96 9.37
CA GLU A 93 -4.18 -14.44 10.26
C GLU A 93 -3.27 -13.43 9.55
N LYS A 94 -2.85 -13.72 8.32
CA LYS A 94 -2.08 -12.78 7.50
C LYS A 94 -2.87 -11.51 7.22
N LEU A 95 -4.14 -11.64 6.85
CA LEU A 95 -5.03 -10.50 6.61
C LEU A 95 -5.25 -9.69 7.90
N HIS A 96 -5.40 -10.36 9.05
CA HIS A 96 -5.52 -9.72 10.36
C HIS A 96 -4.30 -8.86 10.66
N ASN A 97 -3.09 -9.39 10.50
CA ASN A 97 -1.86 -8.65 10.74
C ASN A 97 -1.72 -7.44 9.80
N GLN A 98 -2.11 -7.59 8.53
CA GLN A 98 -2.14 -6.48 7.58
C GLN A 98 -3.13 -5.38 7.98
N VAL A 99 -4.32 -5.74 8.48
CA VAL A 99 -5.32 -4.80 8.99
C VAL A 99 -4.79 -4.05 10.21
N VAL A 100 -4.20 -4.76 11.16
CA VAL A 100 -3.62 -4.16 12.37
C VAL A 100 -2.53 -3.16 12.00
N ASN A 101 -1.59 -3.57 11.12
CA ASN A 101 -0.50 -2.71 10.68
C ASN A 101 -1.01 -1.49 9.92
N PHE A 102 -2.00 -1.67 9.04
CA PHE A 102 -2.62 -0.55 8.34
C PHE A 102 -3.21 0.47 9.31
N ILE A 103 -3.93 0.02 10.35
CA ILE A 103 -4.49 0.91 11.37
C ILE A 103 -3.37 1.61 12.15
N HIS A 104 -2.33 0.87 12.55
CA HIS A 104 -1.18 1.43 13.27
C HIS A 104 -0.48 2.54 12.48
N GLU A 105 -0.25 2.35 11.18
CA GLU A 105 0.48 3.30 10.34
C GLU A 105 -0.37 4.52 9.95
N ASN A 106 -1.69 4.36 9.82
CA ASN A 106 -2.56 5.39 9.27
C ASN A 106 -3.44 6.09 10.31
N PHE A 107 -3.51 5.61 11.55
CA PHE A 107 -4.36 6.18 12.59
C PHE A 107 -3.60 6.48 13.88
N ILE A 108 -3.98 7.58 14.52
CA ILE A 108 -3.39 8.06 15.76
C ILE A 108 -4.44 8.19 16.87
N GLU A 109 -3.96 8.26 18.10
CA GLU A 109 -4.78 8.65 19.24
C GLU A 109 -4.93 10.19 19.25
N PRO A 110 -6.17 10.72 19.27
CA PRO A 110 -6.39 12.18 19.21
C PRO A 110 -5.70 12.97 20.31
N SER A 111 -5.60 12.38 21.51
CA SER A 111 -5.07 13.02 22.71
C SER A 111 -3.55 13.11 22.74
N SER A 112 -2.83 12.04 22.36
CA SER A 112 -1.36 12.00 22.37
C SER A 112 -0.74 12.32 21.03
N ARG A 113 -1.51 12.29 19.93
CA ARG A 113 -1.05 12.46 18.54
C ARG A 113 -0.03 11.39 18.12
N THR A 114 -0.05 10.22 18.77
CA THR A 114 0.83 9.09 18.45
C THR A 114 0.04 7.91 17.90
N PRO A 115 0.66 7.06 17.07
CA PRO A 115 0.07 5.77 16.67
C PRO A 115 -0.32 4.92 17.88
N HIS A 116 -1.43 4.20 17.77
CA HIS A 116 -1.82 3.20 18.77
C HIS A 116 -0.87 2.00 18.71
N PRO A 117 -0.37 1.46 19.83
CA PRO A 117 0.42 0.24 19.81
C PRO A 117 -0.32 -0.92 19.14
N VAL A 118 0.39 -1.75 18.37
CA VAL A 118 -0.15 -2.93 17.65
C VAL A 118 -1.01 -3.80 18.58
N VAL A 119 -0.49 -4.16 19.76
CA VAL A 119 -1.19 -4.97 20.76
C VAL A 119 -2.51 -4.32 21.22
N ARG A 120 -2.57 -2.98 21.29
CA ARG A 120 -3.80 -2.27 21.68
C ARG A 120 -4.89 -2.41 20.62
N ILE A 121 -4.50 -2.32 19.35
CA ILE A 121 -5.39 -2.50 18.20
C ILE A 121 -5.87 -3.96 18.14
N GLU A 122 -4.97 -4.94 18.28
CA GLU A 122 -5.32 -6.36 18.31
C GLU A 122 -6.35 -6.69 19.40
N ASN A 123 -6.17 -6.15 20.60
CA ASN A 123 -7.10 -6.36 21.70
C ASN A 123 -8.47 -5.74 21.41
N ALA A 124 -8.50 -4.54 20.80
CA ALA A 124 -9.75 -3.92 20.39
C ALA A 124 -10.46 -4.72 19.27
N LEU A 125 -9.70 -5.27 18.31
CA LEU A 125 -10.22 -6.15 17.26
C LEU A 125 -10.87 -7.43 17.83
N LYS A 126 -10.25 -8.03 18.84
CA LYS A 126 -10.79 -9.21 19.54
C LYS A 126 -12.10 -8.90 20.27
N GLU A 127 -12.19 -7.73 20.92
CA GLU A 127 -13.40 -7.30 21.64
C GLU A 127 -14.59 -7.04 20.71
N VAL A 128 -14.36 -6.42 19.54
CA VAL A 128 -15.45 -6.20 18.56
C VAL A 128 -15.89 -7.47 17.83
N LYS A 129 -15.15 -8.58 17.98
CA LYS A 129 -15.43 -9.89 17.37
C LYS A 129 -15.72 -9.78 15.86
N TYR A 130 -14.92 -8.99 15.16
CA TYR A 130 -15.14 -8.76 13.74
C TYR A 130 -14.59 -9.92 12.91
N ASN A 131 -15.42 -10.42 11.99
CA ASN A 131 -15.00 -11.41 11.01
C ASN A 131 -14.45 -10.70 9.77
N LEU A 132 -13.15 -10.90 9.52
CA LEU A 132 -12.49 -10.38 8.33
C LEU A 132 -13.00 -11.07 7.06
N ASP A 133 -13.18 -10.28 6.02
CA ASP A 133 -13.58 -10.74 4.70
C ASP A 133 -12.33 -10.99 3.86
N THR A 134 -12.05 -12.25 3.55
CA THR A 134 -10.86 -12.68 2.78
C THR A 134 -10.90 -12.27 1.31
N GLU A 135 -12.06 -11.86 0.80
CA GLU A 135 -12.18 -11.36 -0.58
C GLU A 135 -11.85 -9.86 -0.68
N LYS A 136 -11.85 -9.16 0.46
CA LYS A 136 -11.52 -7.73 0.55
C LYS A 136 -10.07 -7.50 0.91
N SER A 137 -9.52 -6.37 0.46
CA SER A 137 -8.19 -5.93 0.86
C SER A 137 -8.12 -5.61 2.36
N ALA A 138 -6.90 -5.57 2.91
CA ALA A 138 -6.66 -5.17 4.29
C ALA A 138 -7.20 -3.75 4.58
N GLU A 139 -6.96 -2.79 3.68
CA GLU A 139 -7.50 -1.42 3.81
C GLU A 139 -9.04 -1.41 3.82
N ALA A 140 -9.68 -2.16 2.92
CA ALA A 140 -11.15 -2.19 2.86
C ALA A 140 -11.75 -2.80 4.14
N ASN A 141 -11.13 -3.87 4.66
CA ASN A 141 -11.50 -4.45 5.96
C ASN A 141 -11.28 -3.43 7.10
N ALA A 142 -10.12 -2.76 7.14
CA ALA A 142 -9.79 -1.76 8.14
C ALA A 142 -10.80 -0.60 8.15
N ARG A 143 -11.13 -0.05 6.97
CA ARG A 143 -12.13 1.03 6.88
C ARG A 143 -13.52 0.59 7.33
N ALA A 144 -13.92 -0.64 7.00
CA ALA A 144 -15.22 -1.18 7.41
C ALA A 144 -15.35 -1.41 8.93
N ILE A 145 -14.23 -1.70 9.62
CA ILE A 145 -14.24 -1.99 11.06
C ILE A 145 -14.02 -0.76 11.94
N ILE A 146 -13.42 0.32 11.44
CA ILE A 146 -13.15 1.56 12.19
C ILE A 146 -14.35 2.05 13.01
N PRO A 147 -15.59 2.15 12.48
CA PRO A 147 -16.73 2.62 13.26
C PRO A 147 -17.01 1.77 14.52
N LYS A 148 -16.76 0.46 14.44
CA LYS A 148 -16.89 -0.45 15.59
C LYS A 148 -15.70 -0.31 16.54
N LEU A 149 -14.48 -0.22 16.02
CA LEU A 149 -13.29 0.01 16.85
C LEU A 149 -13.37 1.31 17.64
N MET A 150 -13.97 2.36 17.07
CA MET A 150 -14.17 3.66 17.73
C MET A 150 -15.04 3.59 19.00
N THR A 151 -15.78 2.50 19.21
CA THR A 151 -16.50 2.25 20.47
C THR A 151 -15.60 1.83 21.63
N ILE A 152 -14.36 1.41 21.33
CA ILE A 152 -13.37 0.87 22.29
C ILE A 152 -12.12 1.75 22.37
N ILE A 153 -11.62 2.22 21.23
CA ILE A 153 -10.44 3.08 21.11
C ILE A 153 -10.74 4.31 20.26
N ARG A 154 -10.30 5.49 20.68
CA ARG A 154 -10.41 6.69 19.84
C ARG A 154 -9.39 6.62 18.71
N LEU A 155 -9.88 6.55 17.47
CA LEU A 155 -9.06 6.55 16.26
C LEU A 155 -9.34 7.82 15.47
N GLU A 156 -8.29 8.51 15.06
CA GLU A 156 -8.34 9.62 14.11
C GLU A 156 -7.32 9.33 13.00
N GLU A 157 -7.70 9.58 11.74
CA GLU A 157 -6.80 9.36 10.61
C GLU A 157 -5.61 10.32 10.73
N SER A 158 -4.40 9.77 10.59
CA SER A 158 -3.17 10.54 10.64
C SER A 158 -3.13 11.48 9.45
N ILE A 159 -2.94 12.77 9.72
CA ILE A 159 -2.84 13.80 8.70
C ILE A 159 -1.57 14.60 8.90
N ILE A 160 -0.89 14.89 7.79
CA ILE A 160 0.18 15.87 7.69
C ILE A 160 -0.46 17.13 7.14
N GLU A 161 -0.38 18.22 7.91
CA GLU A 161 -0.79 19.53 7.43
C GLU A 161 0.43 20.24 6.82
N GLY A 162 0.23 20.92 5.70
CA GLY A 162 1.31 21.62 5.03
C GLY A 162 0.82 22.60 3.96
N GLN A 163 1.78 23.20 3.28
CA GLN A 163 1.55 24.10 2.17
C GLN A 163 2.32 23.61 0.93
N VAL A 164 1.63 23.55 -0.21
CA VAL A 164 2.27 23.36 -1.51
C VAL A 164 2.44 24.71 -2.17
N ALA A 165 3.68 25.09 -2.46
CA ALA A 165 4.00 26.23 -3.30
C ALA A 165 4.24 25.74 -4.73
N VAL A 166 3.54 26.32 -5.71
CA VAL A 166 3.64 25.95 -7.12
C VAL A 166 3.85 27.20 -7.96
N PRO A 167 4.93 27.28 -8.77
CA PRO A 167 5.07 28.37 -9.74
C PRO A 167 3.92 28.39 -10.74
N ASN A 168 3.42 29.60 -11.05
CA ASN A 168 2.28 29.77 -11.96
C ASN A 168 2.51 29.10 -13.33
N ALA A 169 3.76 29.06 -13.80
CA ALA A 169 4.16 28.39 -15.04
C ALA A 169 4.01 26.84 -15.02
N LYS A 170 3.96 26.24 -13.83
CA LYS A 170 3.86 24.78 -13.61
C LYS A 170 2.53 24.37 -12.96
N LEU A 171 1.58 25.30 -12.84
CA LEU A 171 0.32 25.06 -12.15
C LEU A 171 -0.54 23.98 -12.82
N GLY A 172 -0.65 24.02 -14.15
CA GLY A 172 -1.47 23.09 -14.94
C GLY A 172 -1.23 21.60 -14.64
N PRO A 173 0.01 21.07 -14.75
CA PRO A 173 0.28 19.66 -14.48
C PRO A 173 0.25 19.29 -12.99
N VAL A 174 0.41 20.25 -12.07
CA VAL A 174 0.52 19.98 -10.63
C VAL A 174 -0.84 20.04 -9.92
N VAL A 175 -1.73 20.95 -10.33
CA VAL A 175 -3.00 21.19 -9.62
C VAL A 175 -3.89 19.94 -9.53
N GLY A 176 -3.94 19.13 -10.59
CA GLY A 176 -4.68 17.88 -10.58
C GLY A 176 -4.13 16.86 -9.59
N LEU A 177 -2.80 16.82 -9.40
CA LEU A 177 -2.16 15.97 -8.41
C LEU A 177 -2.48 16.43 -6.98
N ILE A 178 -2.51 17.74 -6.73
CA ILE A 178 -2.87 18.28 -5.41
C ILE A 178 -4.26 17.82 -5.01
N TYR A 179 -5.27 17.97 -5.88
CA TYR A 179 -6.63 17.51 -5.57
C TYR A 179 -6.80 15.98 -5.54
N SER A 180 -5.95 15.22 -6.23
CA SER A 180 -6.02 13.76 -6.21
C SER A 180 -5.44 13.17 -4.93
N PHE A 181 -4.40 13.78 -4.36
CA PHE A 181 -3.66 13.23 -3.23
C PHE A 181 -4.00 13.89 -1.90
N CYS A 182 -4.35 15.17 -1.92
CA CYS A 182 -4.54 15.98 -0.72
C CYS A 182 -5.99 16.45 -0.57
N THR A 183 -6.37 16.76 0.66
CA THR A 183 -7.56 17.58 0.94
C THR A 183 -7.14 19.04 1.02
N VAL A 184 -7.61 19.87 0.08
CA VAL A 184 -7.28 21.29 0.05
C VAL A 184 -8.15 22.06 1.04
N ARG A 185 -7.51 22.87 1.88
CA ARG A 185 -8.16 23.72 2.90
C ARG A 185 -8.27 25.17 2.45
N LYS A 186 -7.23 25.69 1.79
CA LYS A 186 -7.16 27.08 1.32
C LYS A 186 -6.26 27.18 0.09
N GLU A 187 -6.59 28.11 -0.79
CA GLU A 187 -5.84 28.40 -2.02
C GLU A 187 -5.62 29.90 -2.14
N GLU A 188 -4.39 30.30 -2.46
CA GLU A 188 -4.00 31.69 -2.67
C GLU A 188 -3.14 31.79 -3.94
N TYR A 189 -3.58 32.61 -4.89
CA TYR A 189 -2.86 32.82 -6.14
C TYR A 189 -2.10 34.15 -6.07
N GLY A 190 -0.77 34.04 -5.95
CA GLY A 190 0.14 35.17 -5.99
C GLY A 190 0.62 35.49 -7.41
N PRO A 191 1.40 36.57 -7.57
CA PRO A 191 1.92 37.00 -8.87
C PRO A 191 2.89 35.97 -9.50
N GLU A 192 3.68 35.28 -8.68
CA GLU A 192 4.67 34.29 -9.16
C GLU A 192 4.29 32.84 -8.84
N ASN A 193 3.68 32.60 -7.67
CA ASN A 193 3.35 31.28 -7.16
C ASN A 193 1.89 31.20 -6.72
N ALA A 194 1.30 30.02 -6.86
CA ALA A 194 0.08 29.60 -6.19
C ALA A 194 0.44 28.81 -4.92
N TYR A 195 -0.31 29.04 -3.84
CA TYR A 195 -0.13 28.40 -2.55
C TYR A 195 -1.38 27.62 -2.17
N PHE A 196 -1.22 26.34 -1.86
CA PHE A 196 -2.30 25.45 -1.43
C PHE A 196 -2.03 24.99 -0.01
N GLN A 197 -2.85 25.39 0.96
CA GLN A 197 -2.85 24.78 2.29
C GLN A 197 -3.62 23.48 2.20
N VAL A 198 -2.98 22.36 2.54
CA VAL A 198 -3.53 21.03 2.32
C VAL A 198 -3.26 20.11 3.50
N THR A 199 -4.09 19.08 3.62
CA THR A 199 -3.83 17.95 4.51
C THR A 199 -3.68 16.66 3.71
N ILE A 200 -2.68 15.86 4.02
CA ILE A 200 -2.37 14.59 3.34
C ILE A 200 -2.10 13.48 4.35
N THR A 201 -2.57 12.27 4.08
CA THR A 201 -2.26 11.09 4.90
C THR A 201 -0.79 10.69 4.72
N PRO A 202 -0.04 10.35 5.78
CA PRO A 202 1.37 9.96 5.67
C PRO A 202 1.68 8.92 4.59
N GLY A 203 0.84 7.88 4.45
CA GLY A 203 1.03 6.83 3.45
C GLY A 203 0.98 7.32 1.99
N LYS A 204 0.40 8.49 1.72
CA LYS A 204 0.37 9.11 0.39
C LYS A 204 1.46 10.16 0.18
N PHE A 205 2.13 10.58 1.26
CA PHE A 205 3.02 11.74 1.24
C PHE A 205 4.22 11.56 0.31
N ASP A 206 4.90 10.41 0.39
CA ASP A 206 6.10 10.16 -0.41
C ASP A 206 5.79 10.09 -1.92
N ASP A 207 4.73 9.37 -2.29
CA ASP A 207 4.28 9.28 -3.69
C ASP A 207 3.84 10.66 -4.21
N PHE A 208 3.05 11.39 -3.42
CA PHE A 208 2.65 12.74 -3.77
C PHE A 208 3.86 13.66 -4.00
N ASN A 209 4.83 13.67 -3.08
CA ASN A 209 6.02 14.52 -3.17
C ASN A 209 6.86 14.18 -4.42
N ASN A 210 7.00 12.90 -4.74
CA ASN A 210 7.67 12.44 -5.95
C ASN A 210 6.94 12.89 -7.23
N GLN A 211 5.60 12.79 -7.26
CA GLN A 211 4.80 13.16 -8.43
C GLN A 211 4.78 14.67 -8.69
N ILE A 212 4.63 15.52 -7.65
CA ILE A 212 4.68 16.97 -7.84
C ILE A 212 6.08 17.43 -8.26
N SER A 213 7.14 16.81 -7.72
CA SER A 213 8.51 17.11 -8.11
C SER A 213 8.74 16.77 -9.59
N LYS A 214 8.31 15.58 -10.03
CA LYS A 214 8.40 15.18 -11.43
C LYS A 214 7.58 16.08 -12.37
N ALA A 215 6.35 16.41 -12.01
CA ALA A 215 5.45 17.23 -12.83
C ALA A 215 5.89 18.70 -12.94
N SER A 216 6.56 19.23 -11.92
CA SER A 216 7.05 20.61 -11.88
C SER A 216 8.51 20.77 -12.32
N GLY A 217 9.25 19.67 -12.46
CA GLY A 217 10.71 19.71 -12.61
C GLY A 217 11.44 20.14 -11.34
N GLY A 218 10.90 19.78 -10.18
CA GLY A 218 11.43 20.10 -8.85
C GLY A 218 11.09 21.49 -8.32
N GLN A 219 10.23 22.24 -9.02
CA GLN A 219 9.92 23.63 -8.67
C GLN A 219 8.70 23.76 -7.75
N ALA A 220 7.82 22.76 -7.69
CA ALA A 220 6.75 22.68 -6.71
C ALA A 220 7.28 22.02 -5.44
N VAL A 221 7.04 22.65 -4.29
CA VAL A 221 7.57 22.21 -3.00
C VAL A 221 6.43 22.08 -2.00
N PHE A 222 6.35 20.93 -1.32
CA PHE A 222 5.50 20.75 -0.15
C PHE A 222 6.31 21.10 1.12
N SER A 223 5.76 21.97 1.96
CA SER A 223 6.32 22.33 3.27
C SER A 223 5.38 21.86 4.39
N ILE A 224 5.88 21.05 5.32
CA ILE A 224 5.10 20.58 6.48
C ILE A 224 4.90 21.76 7.46
N ALA A 225 3.68 21.93 7.96
CA ALA A 225 3.37 22.94 8.95
C ALA A 225 4.18 22.70 10.24
N GLY A 226 4.98 23.68 10.66
CA GLY A 226 5.83 23.60 11.86
C GLY A 226 7.28 23.15 11.63
N ALA A 227 7.64 22.67 10.43
CA ALA A 227 9.03 22.56 10.02
C ALA A 227 9.53 23.97 9.67
N ALA A 228 10.24 24.59 10.62
CA ALA A 228 10.60 26.00 10.59
C ALA A 228 11.17 26.49 9.25
N ALA A 229 10.78 27.72 8.92
CA ALA A 229 11.46 28.62 8.00
C ALA A 229 12.99 28.59 8.18
N SER A 230 13.69 27.78 7.37
CA SER A 230 15.07 28.05 6.97
C SER A 230 15.00 28.88 5.69
N GLY A 231 14.84 30.18 5.87
CA GLY A 231 14.70 31.12 4.77
C GLY A 231 15.96 31.21 3.92
N GLU A 232 15.80 31.03 2.61
CA GLU A 232 16.52 31.87 1.65
C GLU A 232 15.65 33.10 1.39
N LYS A 233 15.97 34.20 2.07
CA LYS A 233 15.54 35.53 1.61
C LYS A 233 16.24 35.79 0.28
N VAL A 234 15.55 35.59 -0.83
CA VAL A 234 15.98 36.09 -2.13
C VAL A 234 15.96 37.62 -2.07
N GLY A 235 17.13 38.20 -2.31
CA GLY A 235 17.45 39.59 -2.07
C GLY A 235 16.59 40.58 -2.87
N GLU A 236 15.96 41.47 -2.13
CA GLU A 236 15.43 42.75 -2.59
C GLU A 236 16.61 43.62 -3.07
N LYS A 237 16.82 43.72 -4.38
CA LYS A 237 17.70 44.74 -4.97
C LYS A 237 16.93 46.05 -5.05
N GLU A 238 16.92 46.78 -3.95
CA GLU A 238 16.45 48.16 -3.93
C GLU A 238 17.47 49.11 -4.56
N ASN A 239 16.94 49.94 -5.43
CA ASN A 239 17.62 50.84 -6.35
C ASN A 239 18.01 52.14 -5.61
N LYS A 240 19.29 52.35 -5.25
CA LYS A 240 19.72 53.60 -4.59
C LYS A 240 20.29 54.62 -5.59
N LYS A 241 19.42 55.58 -5.92
CA LYS A 241 19.71 56.90 -6.50
C LYS A 241 20.92 57.56 -5.82
N VAL A 242 21.91 57.95 -6.63
CA VAL A 242 22.98 58.87 -6.23
C VAL A 242 22.42 60.29 -6.19
N VAL A 243 22.26 60.85 -4.99
CA VAL A 243 22.10 62.30 -4.78
C VAL A 243 23.31 62.77 -3.96
N LYS A 244 24.27 63.40 -4.63
CA LYS A 244 25.31 64.21 -3.99
C LYS A 244 24.76 65.61 -3.74
N LYS A 245 24.61 66.01 -2.47
CA LYS A 245 24.58 67.43 -2.08
C LYS A 245 25.18 67.63 -0.68
N GLY A 246 26.41 68.15 -0.70
CA GLY A 246 26.84 69.37 -0.01
C GLY A 246 26.73 69.49 1.52
N GLY A 247 27.90 69.74 2.12
CA GLY A 247 28.09 70.50 3.37
C GLY A 247 28.16 69.64 4.63
N LYS A 248 28.87 70.02 5.69
CA LYS A 248 29.76 71.14 5.99
C LYS A 248 30.28 70.83 7.42
N GLY A 249 31.52 71.19 7.73
CA GLY A 249 32.06 71.20 9.10
C GLY A 249 32.77 69.89 9.50
N GLY A 250 33.90 69.90 10.18
CA GLY A 250 34.65 70.99 10.79
C GLY A 250 35.53 70.43 11.89
N HIS A 251 36.77 70.94 11.95
CA HIS A 251 37.64 71.09 13.11
C HIS A 251 38.44 69.92 13.70
N GLY A 252 39.71 70.26 13.97
CA GLY A 252 40.72 69.52 14.74
C GLY A 252 41.84 69.00 13.83
N GLY A 253 42.97 69.68 13.58
CA GLY A 253 43.74 70.56 14.44
C GLY A 253 45.01 69.82 14.90
N LYS A 254 46.15 70.08 14.24
CA LYS A 254 47.54 70.11 14.79
C LYS A 254 48.58 70.00 13.68
N GLY A 255 49.56 70.91 13.68
CA GLY A 255 50.92 70.60 13.26
C GLY A 255 51.64 71.62 12.38
N LYS A 256 52.48 72.45 13.02
CA LYS A 256 53.84 72.91 12.62
C LYS A 256 53.97 73.46 11.18
N LYS A 257 54.43 74.68 10.95
CA LYS A 257 55.57 75.41 11.52
C LYS A 257 55.48 76.85 11.04
#